data_AF-A0A9P6S0Y4-F1
#
_entry.id   AF-A0A9P6S0Y4-F1
#
_cell.length_a   1.000
_cell.length_b   1.000
_cell.length_c   1.000
_cell.angle_alpha   90.00
_cell.angle_beta   90.00
_cell.angle_gamma   90.00
#
_symmetry.space_group_name_H-M   'P 1'
#
loop_
_entity.id
_entity.type
_entity.pdbx_description
1 polymer ?
#
loop_
_entity_poly.entity_id
_entity_poly.type
_entity_poly.pdbx_seq_one_letter_code
_entity_poly.pdbx_strand_id
1 'polypeptide(L)'
;MMQYPVALQLHNLISAPSSPEPKTIVPENTAKVIKITNCRVLRDSKIVDKDAIWIQDGKIIDPHKFFWYQKRLPDEVLDAEGLLVSPGFIETQINGAFGVDFSVPSDQDTYERDLTKVSRGLLKYGTTSYCPTIVSSSAAVYHKVLPFLKPRPGSSDSGASILGAHVEGPFINEARVGAHERKVLQASASNGYNDFKSVYGLEGATPEEQRKLNDEDLHSVKIITCAPELDGVMASIPDLVKAGITVSIGHSMANTSEAEKAVLQGATFITHLFNAMPQFHHRDPGVIGLLGSRLDLPRPYYGLICDGIHVHPNSVKIAYDSHPEGVILITDAMSAMGLSPGNYRLGNMNVSKEVDRVVVEGTNVLAGSQTPVLTASHHRATKDAMRQQYTEKEQHHDFMTITSNEGFLPTPPGSASLSPQKIMTSGIPSSLDQLPQPSSLDLLYNGFIDSTIWSSSIVHSDVYEEHDVYDDCEHYEGSGHSLRIISLSVSDTDDDGEVYDRALSSSGDTTGEDEDSTSLQRISSPVLTDVNNDGDLCCPSSSVITLDACMRNFIQFTSCSLVEALEAVTLHPAVLLGIQERKGVIKPGADADLVFLSDDLHVKRVFVAGEEVDLTSINV
;
A
#
# COMPACT_ATOMS: atom_id res chain seq x y z
N MET A 1 26.17 38.44 -22.08
CA MET A 1 26.01 39.90 -21.98
C MET A 1 24.53 40.22 -22.05
N MET A 2 23.92 40.62 -20.93
CA MET A 2 22.92 41.70 -20.83
C MET A 2 22.59 41.85 -19.34
N GLN A 3 23.10 42.94 -18.75
CA GLN A 3 22.85 43.38 -17.39
C GLN A 3 21.57 44.23 -17.39
N TYR A 4 20.63 43.96 -16.48
CA TYR A 4 19.55 44.90 -16.16
C TYR A 4 19.97 45.74 -14.94
N PRO A 5 19.94 47.08 -15.00
CA PRO A 5 20.36 47.92 -13.89
C PRO A 5 19.23 48.12 -12.87
N VAL A 6 19.60 47.94 -11.60
CA VAL A 6 18.87 48.39 -10.41
C VAL A 6 19.07 49.90 -10.25
N ALA A 7 17.98 50.68 -10.24
CA ALA A 7 17.95 52.02 -9.66
C ALA A 7 16.52 52.42 -9.29
N LEU A 8 16.16 52.19 -8.02
CA LEU A 8 14.96 52.69 -7.36
C LEU A 8 15.04 54.23 -7.22
N GLN A 9 14.10 54.96 -7.83
CA GLN A 9 13.77 56.33 -7.43
C GLN A 9 12.88 56.29 -6.19
N LEU A 10 13.46 56.61 -5.04
CA LEU A 10 12.89 56.46 -3.71
C LEU A 10 12.05 57.67 -3.25
N HIS A 11 11.30 58.33 -4.14
CA HIS A 11 10.70 59.65 -3.82
C HIS A 11 9.25 59.92 -4.25
N ASN A 12 8.41 58.90 -4.48
CA ASN A 12 6.98 59.13 -4.77
C ASN A 12 5.99 58.16 -4.08
N LEU A 13 6.36 57.50 -2.97
CA LEU A 13 5.44 56.62 -2.21
C LEU A 13 4.75 57.29 -1.00
N ILE A 14 4.86 58.61 -0.86
CA ILE A 14 4.16 59.36 0.18
C ILE A 14 2.93 59.99 -0.47
N SER A 15 1.78 59.29 -0.49
CA SER A 15 0.39 59.81 -0.56
C SER A 15 -0.62 58.82 -1.16
N ALA A 16 -0.55 57.53 -0.80
CA ALA A 16 -1.69 56.63 -0.99
C ALA A 16 -2.50 56.57 0.32
N PRO A 17 -3.82 56.82 0.33
CA PRO A 17 -4.63 56.64 1.53
C PRO A 17 -4.55 55.18 1.96
N SER A 18 -4.17 54.96 3.22
CA SER A 18 -4.12 53.65 3.85
C SER A 18 -5.51 53.03 3.84
N SER A 19 -5.72 52.03 2.98
CA SER A 19 -6.85 51.12 3.13
C SER A 19 -6.72 50.45 4.51
N PRO A 20 -7.79 50.35 5.32
CA PRO A 20 -7.70 49.68 6.61
C PRO A 20 -7.36 48.21 6.35
N GLU A 21 -6.10 47.83 6.59
CA GLU A 21 -5.72 46.42 6.67
C GLU A 21 -6.69 45.75 7.65
N PRO A 22 -7.31 44.61 7.29
CA PRO A 22 -8.03 43.83 8.27
C PRO A 22 -7.02 43.52 9.38
N LYS A 23 -7.27 44.03 10.59
CA LYS A 23 -6.51 43.67 11.79
C LYS A 23 -6.86 42.23 12.13
N THR A 24 -6.33 41.30 11.35
CA THR A 24 -6.23 39.91 11.74
C THR A 24 -5.20 39.92 12.86
N ILE A 25 -5.68 39.92 14.10
CA ILE A 25 -4.82 39.69 15.27
C ILE A 25 -4.36 38.25 15.14
N VAL A 26 -3.24 38.04 14.44
CA VAL A 26 -2.54 36.76 14.43
C VAL A 26 -1.89 36.66 15.80
N PRO A 27 -2.17 35.62 16.60
CA PRO A 27 -1.49 35.42 17.87
C PRO A 27 0.02 35.47 17.65
N GLU A 28 0.77 36.15 18.52
CA GLU A 28 2.23 36.09 18.50
C GLU A 28 2.68 34.67 18.89
N ASN A 29 2.79 33.78 17.89
CA ASN A 29 3.39 32.48 18.09
C ASN A 29 4.92 32.66 18.11
N THR A 30 5.51 32.63 19.30
CA THR A 30 6.97 32.79 19.51
C THR A 30 7.76 31.50 19.35
N ALA A 31 7.11 30.37 18.99
CA ALA A 31 7.80 29.11 18.79
C ALA A 31 8.91 29.25 17.73
N LYS A 32 9.97 28.46 17.91
CA LYS A 32 11.12 28.38 17.00
C LYS A 32 10.66 27.97 15.61
N VAL A 33 11.18 28.64 14.61
CA VAL A 33 10.89 28.38 13.20
C VAL A 33 12.11 27.79 12.52
N ILE A 34 11.96 26.58 12.01
CA ILE A 34 13.00 25.84 11.31
C ILE A 34 12.68 25.86 9.82
N LYS A 35 13.68 26.20 8.99
CA LYS A 35 13.60 26.09 7.54
C LYS A 35 14.58 25.03 7.06
N ILE A 36 14.07 23.99 6.43
CA ILE A 36 14.88 22.97 5.75
C ILE A 36 15.03 23.37 4.28
N THR A 37 16.25 23.33 3.76
CA THR A 37 16.59 23.74 2.39
C THR A 37 17.48 22.71 1.71
N ASN A 38 17.72 22.89 0.40
CA ASN A 38 18.58 22.00 -0.40
C ASN A 38 18.07 20.54 -0.36
N CYS A 39 16.76 20.35 -0.47
CA CYS A 39 16.12 19.04 -0.56
C CYS A 39 15.37 18.88 -1.88
N ARG A 40 15.12 17.61 -2.21
CA ARG A 40 14.02 17.21 -3.10
C ARG A 40 12.86 16.84 -2.21
N VAL A 41 11.64 17.25 -2.51
CA VAL A 41 10.50 17.07 -1.58
C VAL A 41 9.36 16.34 -2.28
N LEU A 42 8.83 15.28 -1.67
CA LEU A 42 7.57 14.66 -2.09
C LEU A 42 6.40 15.54 -1.63
N ARG A 43 5.78 16.24 -2.55
CA ARG A 43 4.64 17.13 -2.31
C ARG A 43 3.62 16.98 -3.44
N ASP A 44 2.35 16.85 -3.08
CA ASP A 44 1.22 16.75 -4.03
C ASP A 44 1.48 15.69 -5.12
N SER A 45 1.90 14.49 -4.68
CA SER A 45 2.20 13.33 -5.55
C SER A 45 3.31 13.61 -6.59
N LYS A 46 4.22 14.53 -6.28
CA LYS A 46 5.35 14.89 -7.15
C LYS A 46 6.61 15.11 -6.33
N ILE A 47 7.76 14.80 -6.91
CA ILE A 47 9.06 15.18 -6.34
C ILE A 47 9.43 16.55 -6.92
N VAL A 48 9.56 17.54 -6.04
CA VAL A 48 9.93 18.91 -6.39
C VAL A 48 11.38 19.16 -6.00
N ASP A 49 12.21 19.54 -6.97
CA ASP A 49 13.60 19.91 -6.73
C ASP A 49 13.74 21.30 -6.09
N LYS A 50 14.70 21.45 -5.18
CA LYS A 50 15.08 22.72 -4.54
C LYS A 50 13.93 23.43 -3.81
N ASP A 51 12.98 22.66 -3.30
CA ASP A 51 11.93 23.18 -2.42
C ASP A 51 12.51 23.44 -1.00
N ALA A 52 11.72 24.11 -0.17
CA ALA A 52 12.03 24.31 1.24
C ALA A 52 10.82 23.93 2.11
N ILE A 53 11.10 23.30 3.25
CA ILE A 53 10.08 22.95 4.24
C ILE A 53 10.23 23.88 5.44
N TRP A 54 9.13 24.46 5.89
CA TRP A 54 9.10 25.33 7.05
C TRP A 54 8.32 24.64 8.15
N ILE A 55 8.88 24.64 9.36
CA ILE A 55 8.33 23.97 10.53
C ILE A 55 8.23 24.98 11.67
N GLN A 56 7.10 24.96 12.36
CA GLN A 56 6.90 25.66 13.63
C GLN A 56 5.97 24.83 14.50
N ASP A 57 6.32 24.67 15.78
CA ASP A 57 5.48 23.97 16.77
C ASP A 57 5.07 22.56 16.34
N GLY A 58 6.04 21.81 15.80
CA GLY A 58 5.85 20.45 15.30
C GLY A 58 4.97 20.30 14.06
N LYS A 59 4.59 21.40 13.42
CA LYS A 59 3.76 21.42 12.21
C LYS A 59 4.49 22.03 11.03
N ILE A 60 4.17 21.55 9.84
CA ILE A 60 4.57 22.18 8.58
C ILE A 60 3.76 23.48 8.43
N ILE A 61 4.42 24.58 8.08
CA ILE A 61 3.79 25.89 7.90
C ILE A 61 3.92 26.39 6.45
N ASP A 62 2.99 27.27 6.07
CA ASP A 62 3.03 27.97 4.78
C ASP A 62 4.04 29.13 4.84
N PRO A 63 5.12 29.11 4.03
CA PRO A 63 6.13 30.15 4.04
C PRO A 63 5.63 31.52 3.57
N HIS A 64 4.63 31.57 2.68
CA HIS A 64 4.06 32.84 2.23
C HIS A 64 3.28 33.51 3.36
N LYS A 65 2.40 32.76 4.03
CA LYS A 65 1.66 33.29 5.18
C LYS A 65 2.61 33.73 6.30
N PHE A 66 3.66 32.96 6.55
CA PHE A 66 4.67 33.30 7.54
C PHE A 66 5.39 34.62 7.20
N PHE A 67 5.89 34.77 5.97
CA PHE A 67 6.60 35.98 5.55
C PHE A 67 5.71 37.23 5.55
N TRP A 68 4.48 37.14 4.99
CA TRP A 68 3.60 38.30 4.85
C TRP A 68 2.96 38.74 6.16
N TYR A 69 2.52 37.80 7.00
CA TYR A 69 1.78 38.13 8.23
C TYR A 69 2.69 38.25 9.45
N GLN A 70 3.70 37.38 9.60
CA GLN A 70 4.57 37.40 10.78
C GLN A 70 5.83 38.24 10.58
N LYS A 71 6.23 38.54 9.32
CA LYS A 71 7.45 39.32 8.99
C LYS A 71 8.72 38.83 9.70
N ARG A 72 8.78 37.53 9.98
CA ARG A 72 9.91 36.86 10.65
C ARG A 72 10.79 36.13 9.64
N LEU A 73 12.07 36.04 9.97
CA LEU A 73 13.01 35.12 9.33
C LEU A 73 12.98 33.78 10.08
N PRO A 74 13.42 32.67 9.46
CA PRO A 74 13.58 31.42 10.20
C PRO A 74 14.64 31.60 11.29
N ASP A 75 14.38 31.04 12.47
CA ASP A 75 15.33 31.06 13.59
C ASP A 75 16.49 30.10 13.34
N GLU A 76 16.25 29.03 12.57
CA GLU A 76 17.23 28.04 12.17
C GLU A 76 17.04 27.64 10.70
N VAL A 77 18.16 27.47 9.99
CA VAL A 77 18.17 26.95 8.63
C VAL A 77 18.98 25.66 8.61
N LEU A 78 18.33 24.57 8.24
CA LEU A 78 18.94 23.25 8.10
C LEU A 78 19.17 22.94 6.62
N ASP A 79 20.36 22.46 6.31
CA ASP A 79 20.71 21.93 4.99
C ASP A 79 20.31 20.45 4.95
N ALA A 80 19.55 20.04 3.93
CA ALA A 80 19.16 18.66 3.69
C ALA A 80 20.15 17.88 2.82
N GLU A 81 21.24 18.50 2.37
CA GLU A 81 22.35 17.88 1.65
C GLU A 81 21.92 17.20 0.33
N GLY A 82 20.89 17.72 -0.34
CA GLY A 82 20.33 17.16 -1.57
C GLY A 82 19.47 15.90 -1.37
N LEU A 83 19.25 15.48 -0.12
CA LEU A 83 18.43 14.31 0.21
C LEU A 83 16.99 14.49 -0.25
N LEU A 84 16.34 13.36 -0.52
CA LEU A 84 14.91 13.30 -0.77
C LEU A 84 14.16 13.32 0.56
N VAL A 85 13.21 14.23 0.72
CA VAL A 85 12.35 14.36 1.89
C VAL A 85 10.96 13.85 1.57
N SER A 86 10.54 12.84 2.31
CA SER A 86 9.23 12.22 2.28
C SER A 86 8.47 12.53 3.57
N PRO A 87 7.12 12.49 3.58
CA PRO A 87 6.40 12.27 4.83
C PRO A 87 6.96 11.04 5.56
N GLY A 88 6.87 11.04 6.88
CA GLY A 88 7.26 9.89 7.68
C GLY A 88 6.41 8.66 7.39
N PHE A 89 7.04 7.47 7.41
CA PHE A 89 6.37 6.24 7.02
C PHE A 89 5.36 5.79 8.08
N ILE A 90 4.28 5.17 7.63
CA ILE A 90 3.16 4.69 8.45
C ILE A 90 3.05 3.18 8.30
N GLU A 91 3.22 2.46 9.41
CA GLU A 91 3.08 1.01 9.47
C GLU A 91 1.70 0.62 10.02
N THR A 92 0.87 -0.07 9.25
CA THR A 92 -0.48 -0.47 9.67
C THR A 92 -0.57 -1.89 10.23
N GLN A 93 0.47 -2.72 10.05
CA GLN A 93 0.51 -4.08 10.57
C GLN A 93 1.91 -4.48 11.02
N ILE A 94 2.12 -4.51 12.34
CA ILE A 94 3.35 -4.92 13.00
C ILE A 94 3.03 -5.54 14.36
N ASN A 95 3.37 -6.82 14.52
CA ASN A 95 3.08 -7.61 15.72
C ASN A 95 4.09 -7.36 16.84
N GLY A 96 5.29 -6.93 16.47
CA GLY A 96 6.36 -6.63 17.41
C GLY A 96 7.67 -6.28 16.71
N ALA A 97 8.66 -5.84 17.48
CA ALA A 97 10.03 -5.64 17.02
C ALA A 97 11.00 -5.60 18.20
N PHE A 98 12.29 -5.77 17.93
CA PHE A 98 13.38 -5.59 18.89
C PHE A 98 13.24 -6.42 20.17
N GLY A 99 12.72 -7.64 20.05
CA GLY A 99 12.45 -8.57 21.15
C GLY A 99 11.14 -8.34 21.88
N VAL A 100 10.32 -7.38 21.45
CA VAL A 100 9.01 -7.06 22.04
C VAL A 100 7.91 -7.63 21.17
N ASP A 101 6.96 -8.31 21.79
CA ASP A 101 5.71 -8.79 21.19
C ASP A 101 4.54 -8.10 21.89
N PHE A 102 3.71 -7.38 21.14
CA PHE A 102 2.64 -6.58 21.74
C PHE A 102 1.53 -7.42 22.36
N SER A 103 1.37 -8.68 21.93
CA SER A 103 0.34 -9.60 22.43
C SER A 103 0.72 -10.25 23.75
N VAL A 104 1.98 -10.10 24.20
CA VAL A 104 2.46 -10.66 25.47
C VAL A 104 2.27 -9.64 26.60
N PRO A 105 1.32 -9.86 27.53
CA PRO A 105 1.07 -8.91 28.60
C PRO A 105 2.16 -8.96 29.67
N SER A 106 2.65 -7.80 30.08
CA SER A 106 3.59 -7.63 31.20
C SER A 106 3.00 -6.71 32.28
N ASP A 107 3.80 -6.26 33.25
CA ASP A 107 3.42 -5.16 34.13
C ASP A 107 3.48 -3.81 33.38
N GLN A 108 2.79 -2.80 33.91
CA GLN A 108 2.63 -1.50 33.26
C GLN A 108 3.97 -0.83 32.91
N ASP A 109 4.93 -0.82 33.82
CA ASP A 109 6.22 -0.14 33.61
C ASP A 109 7.05 -0.87 32.54
N THR A 110 7.03 -2.20 32.56
CA THR A 110 7.68 -3.01 31.53
C THR A 110 7.04 -2.80 30.17
N TYR A 111 5.71 -2.85 30.07
CA TYR A 111 5.01 -2.69 28.79
C TYR A 111 5.25 -1.30 28.18
N GLU A 112 5.18 -0.23 28.97
CA GLU A 112 5.46 1.14 28.50
C GLU A 112 6.91 1.32 28.03
N ARG A 113 7.88 0.73 28.74
CA ARG A 113 9.29 0.72 28.33
C ARG A 113 9.47 -0.03 27.02
N ASP A 114 8.82 -1.17 26.87
CA ASP A 114 8.92 -2.01 25.68
C ASP A 114 8.25 -1.34 24.47
N LEU A 115 7.11 -0.65 24.66
CA LEU A 115 6.51 0.21 23.64
C LEU A 115 7.48 1.34 23.21
N THR A 116 8.05 2.05 24.17
CA THR A 116 9.03 3.12 23.89
C THR A 116 10.24 2.59 23.13
N LYS A 117 10.71 1.39 23.48
CA LYS A 117 11.81 0.71 22.78
C LYS A 117 11.45 0.50 21.30
N VAL A 118 10.26 -0.03 21.01
CA VAL A 118 9.81 -0.24 19.63
C VAL A 118 9.62 1.09 18.90
N SER A 119 8.87 2.04 19.47
CA SER A 119 8.65 3.36 18.90
C SER A 119 9.95 4.07 18.51
N ARG A 120 10.98 4.01 19.35
CA ARG A 120 12.30 4.58 19.04
C ARG A 120 13.02 3.78 17.97
N GLY A 121 13.04 2.44 18.08
CA GLY A 121 13.73 1.57 17.13
C GLY A 121 13.23 1.72 15.69
N LEU A 122 11.92 1.87 15.51
CA LEU A 122 11.27 2.03 14.21
C LEU A 122 11.75 3.26 13.42
N LEU A 123 12.16 4.34 14.12
CA LEU A 123 12.67 5.55 13.47
C LEU A 123 13.93 5.30 12.64
N LYS A 124 14.75 4.30 12.99
CA LYS A 124 15.92 3.92 12.18
C LYS A 124 15.56 3.50 10.76
N TYR A 125 14.32 3.08 10.57
CA TYR A 125 13.77 2.58 9.31
C TYR A 125 12.73 3.53 8.71
N GLY A 126 12.65 4.77 9.21
CA GLY A 126 11.79 5.82 8.66
C GLY A 126 10.33 5.74 9.10
N THR A 127 9.94 4.73 9.86
CA THR A 127 8.57 4.60 10.40
C THR A 127 8.39 5.58 11.55
N THR A 128 7.62 6.65 11.32
CA THR A 128 7.33 7.69 12.32
C THR A 128 5.96 7.51 12.97
N SER A 129 5.13 6.61 12.45
CA SER A 129 3.83 6.27 13.01
C SER A 129 3.49 4.80 12.75
N TYR A 130 2.83 4.14 13.69
CA TYR A 130 2.46 2.73 13.51
C TYR A 130 1.22 2.30 14.29
N CYS A 131 0.62 1.20 13.84
CA CYS A 131 -0.46 0.48 14.51
C CYS A 131 0.10 -0.81 15.14
N PRO A 132 0.39 -0.83 16.46
CA PRO A 132 0.76 -2.07 17.15
C PRO A 132 -0.33 -3.11 16.96
N THR A 133 0.05 -4.29 16.46
CA THR A 133 -0.88 -5.34 16.07
C THR A 133 -0.96 -6.42 17.14
N ILE A 134 -2.18 -6.72 17.60
CA ILE A 134 -2.45 -7.79 18.54
C ILE A 134 -3.13 -8.94 17.79
N VAL A 135 -2.44 -10.07 17.69
CA VAL A 135 -2.98 -11.28 17.07
C VAL A 135 -4.04 -11.93 17.96
N SER A 136 -4.81 -12.88 17.40
CA SER A 136 -5.88 -13.61 18.11
C SER A 136 -5.47 -14.00 19.53
N SER A 137 -6.13 -13.37 20.48
CA SER A 137 -5.87 -13.51 21.91
C SER A 137 -7.18 -13.70 22.68
N SER A 138 -7.10 -14.13 23.94
CA SER A 138 -8.29 -14.15 24.79
C SER A 138 -8.76 -12.73 25.12
N ALA A 139 -10.06 -12.54 25.40
CA ALA A 139 -10.61 -11.24 25.83
C ALA A 139 -9.85 -10.65 27.03
N ALA A 140 -9.40 -11.49 27.97
CA ALA A 140 -8.60 -11.07 29.12
C ALA A 140 -7.25 -10.45 28.73
N VAL A 141 -6.61 -10.95 27.66
CA VAL A 141 -5.38 -10.38 27.13
C VAL A 141 -5.67 -9.04 26.46
N TYR A 142 -6.68 -8.97 25.58
CA TYR A 142 -7.08 -7.71 24.94
C TYR A 142 -7.38 -6.61 25.96
N HIS A 143 -8.19 -6.92 26.98
CA HIS A 143 -8.54 -5.95 28.03
C HIS A 143 -7.33 -5.49 28.85
N LYS A 144 -6.25 -6.29 28.90
CA LYS A 144 -5.02 -5.94 29.59
C LYS A 144 -4.08 -5.11 28.71
N VAL A 145 -3.94 -5.41 27.43
CA VAL A 145 -2.93 -4.77 26.55
C VAL A 145 -3.47 -3.54 25.82
N LEU A 146 -4.71 -3.59 25.32
CA LEU A 146 -5.26 -2.51 24.51
C LEU A 146 -5.27 -1.14 25.22
N PRO A 147 -5.51 -1.01 26.54
CA PRO A 147 -5.45 0.29 27.21
C PRO A 147 -4.10 1.03 27.07
N PHE A 148 -2.99 0.31 26.85
CA PHE A 148 -1.67 0.91 26.63
C PHE A 148 -1.46 1.41 25.19
N LEU A 149 -2.28 0.94 24.24
CA LEU A 149 -2.14 1.19 22.81
C LEU A 149 -3.05 2.31 22.30
N LYS A 150 -3.53 3.18 23.19
CA LYS A 150 -4.27 4.38 22.78
C LYS A 150 -3.39 5.26 21.88
N PRO A 151 -3.98 5.99 20.91
CA PRO A 151 -3.22 6.89 20.08
C PRO A 151 -2.38 7.85 20.92
N ARG A 152 -1.09 7.94 20.60
CA ARG A 152 -0.10 8.72 21.34
C ARG A 152 0.80 9.43 20.33
N PRO A 153 0.91 10.77 20.39
CA PRO A 153 1.82 11.49 19.51
C PRO A 153 3.26 11.08 19.82
N GLY A 154 4.06 10.95 18.77
CA GLY A 154 5.50 10.70 18.86
C GLY A 154 6.27 11.97 19.21
N SER A 155 7.55 11.79 19.54
CA SER A 155 8.51 12.86 19.72
C SER A 155 9.93 12.35 19.47
N SER A 156 10.91 13.25 19.45
CA SER A 156 12.34 12.90 19.42
C SER A 156 12.76 11.97 20.58
N ASP A 157 12.10 12.09 21.73
CA ASP A 157 12.35 11.29 22.93
C ASP A 157 11.53 9.99 22.97
N SER A 158 10.23 10.02 22.68
CA SER A 158 9.36 8.84 22.79
C SER A 158 9.35 7.97 21.52
N GLY A 159 9.84 8.48 20.40
CA GLY A 159 9.89 7.76 19.14
C GLY A 159 8.65 7.97 18.27
N ALA A 160 8.37 6.99 17.40
CA ALA A 160 7.21 6.98 16.51
C ALA A 160 5.87 7.11 17.25
N SER A 161 4.90 7.76 16.60
CA SER A 161 3.53 7.90 17.08
C SER A 161 2.83 6.54 17.09
N ILE A 162 2.09 6.23 18.16
CA ILE A 162 1.14 5.12 18.19
C ILE A 162 -0.17 5.66 17.62
N LEU A 163 -0.69 5.05 16.55
CA LEU A 163 -1.93 5.50 15.91
C LEU A 163 -3.18 4.85 16.50
N GLY A 164 -2.99 3.84 17.34
CA GLY A 164 -4.02 2.92 17.82
C GLY A 164 -3.70 1.49 17.40
N ALA A 165 -4.31 0.53 18.08
CA ALA A 165 -4.14 -0.89 17.84
C ALA A 165 -4.83 -1.36 16.56
N HIS A 166 -4.15 -2.25 15.86
CA HIS A 166 -4.76 -3.19 14.92
C HIS A 166 -4.99 -4.50 15.67
N VAL A 167 -6.22 -4.99 15.73
CA VAL A 167 -6.51 -6.32 16.28
C VAL A 167 -6.76 -7.31 15.14
N GLU A 168 -5.90 -8.31 15.04
CA GLU A 168 -5.94 -9.31 13.99
C GLU A 168 -6.57 -10.61 14.52
N GLY A 169 -7.89 -10.76 14.31
CA GLY A 169 -8.70 -11.75 15.00
C GLY A 169 -9.21 -11.27 16.37
N PRO A 170 -9.92 -12.11 17.16
CA PRO A 170 -10.01 -13.56 17.03
C PRO A 170 -11.18 -14.07 16.17
N PHE A 171 -11.96 -13.18 15.54
CA PHE A 171 -13.06 -13.52 14.63
C PHE A 171 -12.52 -13.89 13.23
N ILE A 172 -11.72 -14.95 13.16
CA ILE A 172 -11.06 -15.42 11.93
C ILE A 172 -11.34 -16.91 11.69
N ASN A 173 -11.22 -17.35 10.44
CA ASN A 173 -11.55 -18.71 10.03
C ASN A 173 -10.48 -19.71 10.50
N GLU A 174 -10.93 -20.80 11.13
CA GLU A 174 -10.05 -21.85 11.66
C GLU A 174 -9.21 -22.55 10.56
N ALA A 175 -9.73 -22.66 9.33
CA ALA A 175 -9.01 -23.22 8.19
C ALA A 175 -7.89 -22.28 7.69
N ARG A 176 -7.90 -21.01 8.11
CA ARG A 176 -6.90 -19.99 7.76
C ARG A 176 -6.27 -19.38 9.00
N VAL A 177 -6.05 -20.19 10.02
CA VAL A 177 -5.54 -19.74 11.32
C VAL A 177 -4.11 -19.18 11.25
N GLY A 178 -3.24 -19.65 10.34
CA GLY A 178 -1.83 -19.26 10.32
C GLY A 178 -1.16 -19.51 11.68
N ALA A 179 -0.46 -18.50 12.22
CA ALA A 179 0.18 -18.55 13.55
C ALA A 179 -0.74 -18.19 14.73
N HIS A 180 -2.04 -17.99 14.51
CA HIS A 180 -2.97 -17.61 15.57
C HIS A 180 -3.26 -18.78 16.52
N GLU A 181 -3.50 -18.49 17.80
CA GLU A 181 -3.86 -19.55 18.76
C GLU A 181 -5.30 -20.03 18.51
N ARG A 182 -5.44 -21.26 18.00
CA ARG A 182 -6.75 -21.88 17.69
C ARG A 182 -7.75 -21.86 18.85
N LYS A 183 -7.27 -21.97 20.10
CA LYS A 183 -8.11 -22.07 21.31
C LYS A 183 -8.84 -20.78 21.67
N VAL A 184 -8.37 -19.63 21.19
CA VAL A 184 -8.96 -18.32 21.51
C VAL A 184 -9.84 -17.78 20.39
N LEU A 185 -9.89 -18.47 19.24
CA LEU A 185 -10.70 -18.08 18.10
C LEU A 185 -12.18 -17.99 18.47
N GLN A 186 -12.86 -17.03 17.87
CA GLN A 186 -14.30 -16.86 17.97
C GLN A 186 -14.90 -17.29 16.63
N ALA A 187 -15.58 -18.43 16.63
CA ALA A 187 -16.16 -19.02 15.41
C ALA A 187 -17.38 -18.25 14.87
N SER A 188 -17.90 -17.29 15.65
CA SER A 188 -19.10 -16.51 15.32
C SER A 188 -19.17 -15.24 16.15
N ALA A 189 -19.89 -14.24 15.66
CA ALA A 189 -20.34 -13.05 16.36
C ALA A 189 -21.88 -13.00 16.39
N SER A 190 -22.52 -14.03 16.95
CA SER A 190 -23.98 -14.19 16.91
C SER A 190 -24.75 -13.06 17.64
N ASN A 191 -24.13 -12.31 18.54
CA ASN A 191 -24.71 -11.09 19.15
C ASN A 191 -24.28 -9.80 18.42
N GLY A 192 -23.72 -9.93 17.22
CA GLY A 192 -23.27 -8.84 16.37
C GLY A 192 -22.14 -8.01 16.99
N TYR A 193 -22.26 -6.69 16.88
CA TYR A 193 -21.32 -5.71 17.46
C TYR A 193 -21.02 -5.94 18.95
N ASN A 194 -21.95 -6.49 19.73
CA ASN A 194 -21.75 -6.71 21.16
C ASN A 194 -20.65 -7.76 21.44
N ASP A 195 -20.45 -8.74 20.56
CA ASP A 195 -19.38 -9.73 20.73
C ASP A 195 -18.02 -9.07 20.51
N PHE A 196 -17.88 -8.23 19.47
CA PHE A 196 -16.69 -7.41 19.23
C PHE A 196 -16.40 -6.51 20.45
N LYS A 197 -17.43 -5.82 20.94
CA LYS A 197 -17.34 -4.99 22.13
C LYS A 197 -16.85 -5.76 23.35
N SER A 198 -17.42 -6.93 23.61
CA SER A 198 -17.04 -7.76 24.76
C SER A 198 -15.62 -8.29 24.64
N VAL A 199 -15.21 -8.75 23.45
CA VAL A 199 -13.89 -9.33 23.21
C VAL A 199 -12.79 -8.29 23.30
N TYR A 200 -12.95 -7.15 22.64
CA TYR A 200 -11.91 -6.11 22.57
C TYR A 200 -12.01 -5.06 23.70
N GLY A 201 -13.08 -5.08 24.49
CA GLY A 201 -13.29 -4.07 25.54
C GLY A 201 -13.59 -2.70 24.95
N LEU A 202 -14.45 -2.64 23.92
CA LEU A 202 -14.90 -1.37 23.35
C LEU A 202 -15.74 -0.62 24.39
N GLU A 203 -15.44 0.65 24.62
CA GLU A 203 -15.98 1.43 25.76
C GLU A 203 -17.33 2.08 25.43
N GLY A 204 -17.59 2.43 24.17
CA GLY A 204 -18.84 3.05 23.74
C GLY A 204 -20.06 2.13 23.93
N ALA A 205 -21.19 2.64 24.45
CA ALA A 205 -22.42 1.84 24.58
C ALA A 205 -23.03 1.52 23.22
N THR A 206 -22.88 2.43 22.26
CA THR A 206 -23.30 2.31 20.87
C THR A 206 -22.10 2.52 19.92
N PRO A 207 -22.20 2.11 18.65
CA PRO A 207 -21.22 2.47 17.64
C PRO A 207 -20.92 3.97 17.58
N GLU A 208 -21.93 4.84 17.64
CA GLU A 208 -21.72 6.29 17.58
C GLU A 208 -20.95 6.85 18.77
N GLU A 209 -21.18 6.30 19.96
CA GLU A 209 -20.39 6.66 21.14
C GLU A 209 -18.95 6.16 21.01
N GLN A 210 -18.77 4.95 20.48
CA GLN A 210 -17.43 4.42 20.21
C GLN A 210 -16.68 5.27 19.18
N ARG A 211 -17.37 5.76 18.14
CA ARG A 211 -16.80 6.69 17.17
C ARG A 211 -16.30 7.97 17.81
N LYS A 212 -17.06 8.57 18.74
CA LYS A 212 -16.60 9.78 19.45
C LYS A 212 -15.29 9.52 20.20
N LEU A 213 -15.17 8.38 20.87
CA LEU A 213 -13.92 8.00 21.54
C LEU A 213 -12.78 7.79 20.54
N ASN A 214 -13.06 7.23 19.36
CA ASN A 214 -12.06 7.07 18.31
C ASN A 214 -11.63 8.41 17.70
N ASP A 215 -12.57 9.31 17.43
CA ASP A 215 -12.33 10.64 16.84
C ASP A 215 -11.57 11.57 17.80
N GLU A 216 -11.76 11.41 19.11
CA GLU A 216 -11.04 12.13 20.17
C GLU A 216 -9.74 11.41 20.60
N ASP A 217 -9.34 10.35 19.91
CA ASP A 217 -8.15 9.55 20.22
C ASP A 217 -8.13 8.95 21.66
N LEU A 218 -9.32 8.73 22.23
CA LEU A 218 -9.53 8.20 23.59
C LEU A 218 -9.63 6.67 23.66
N HIS A 219 -9.72 5.99 22.50
CA HIS A 219 -9.82 4.53 22.43
C HIS A 219 -8.78 3.93 21.47
N SER A 220 -8.38 2.69 21.76
CA SER A 220 -7.21 2.05 21.16
C SER A 220 -7.51 1.38 19.82
N VAL A 221 -8.64 0.71 19.64
CA VAL A 221 -8.87 -0.12 18.44
C VAL A 221 -9.22 0.75 17.23
N LYS A 222 -8.37 0.69 16.19
CA LYS A 222 -8.54 1.43 14.93
C LYS A 222 -8.73 0.53 13.72
N ILE A 223 -8.11 -0.65 13.72
CA ILE A 223 -8.28 -1.65 12.64
C ILE A 223 -8.70 -2.97 13.26
N ILE A 224 -9.68 -3.65 12.66
CA ILE A 224 -10.05 -5.02 13.00
C ILE A 224 -9.91 -5.88 11.74
N THR A 225 -9.09 -6.92 11.80
CA THR A 225 -9.10 -8.00 10.80
C THR A 225 -10.06 -9.09 11.24
N CYS A 226 -11.03 -9.43 10.39
CA CYS A 226 -11.98 -10.51 10.63
C CYS A 226 -12.39 -11.23 9.34
N ALA A 227 -12.91 -12.45 9.50
CA ALA A 227 -13.39 -13.29 8.42
C ALA A 227 -14.90 -13.07 8.21
N PRO A 228 -15.34 -12.43 7.10
CA PRO A 228 -16.72 -12.01 6.91
C PRO A 228 -17.71 -13.17 6.76
N GLU A 229 -17.25 -14.35 6.37
CA GLU A 229 -18.08 -15.56 6.20
C GLU A 229 -18.48 -16.22 7.52
N LEU A 230 -17.87 -15.82 8.65
CA LEU A 230 -18.28 -16.31 9.97
C LEU A 230 -19.65 -15.75 10.36
N ASP A 231 -20.45 -16.58 11.03
CA ASP A 231 -21.81 -16.21 11.46
C ASP A 231 -21.79 -14.90 12.27
N GLY A 232 -22.66 -13.96 11.90
CA GLY A 232 -22.78 -12.64 12.53
C GLY A 232 -21.68 -11.61 12.22
N VAL A 233 -20.53 -11.99 11.65
CA VAL A 233 -19.45 -11.03 11.33
C VAL A 233 -19.88 -10.08 10.20
N MET A 234 -20.37 -10.61 9.08
CA MET A 234 -20.88 -9.80 7.95
C MET A 234 -21.87 -8.71 8.40
N ALA A 235 -22.82 -9.09 9.28
CA ALA A 235 -23.86 -8.19 9.77
C ALA A 235 -23.32 -7.13 10.75
N SER A 236 -22.14 -7.35 11.35
CA SER A 236 -21.50 -6.44 12.30
C SER A 236 -20.64 -5.37 11.62
N ILE A 237 -20.22 -5.57 10.36
CA ILE A 237 -19.34 -4.66 9.63
C ILE A 237 -19.88 -3.21 9.63
N PRO A 238 -21.17 -2.94 9.34
CA PRO A 238 -21.67 -1.56 9.34
C PRO A 238 -21.55 -0.87 10.69
N ASP A 239 -21.79 -1.59 11.78
CA ASP A 239 -21.68 -1.05 13.14
C ASP A 239 -20.22 -0.79 13.52
N LEU A 240 -19.28 -1.64 13.11
CA LEU A 240 -17.84 -1.40 13.30
C LEU A 240 -17.36 -0.16 12.54
N VAL A 241 -17.77 -0.01 11.28
CA VAL A 241 -17.44 1.18 10.47
C VAL A 241 -18.07 2.44 11.07
N LYS A 242 -19.32 2.34 11.55
CA LYS A 242 -20.01 3.41 12.25
C LYS A 242 -19.31 3.79 13.55
N ALA A 243 -18.66 2.83 14.22
CA ALA A 243 -17.78 3.04 15.36
C ALA A 243 -16.43 3.69 15.04
N GLY A 244 -16.17 4.03 13.76
CA GLY A 244 -14.91 4.63 13.35
C GLY A 244 -13.76 3.63 13.37
N ILE A 245 -14.04 2.36 13.10
CA ILE A 245 -13.06 1.28 13.01
C ILE A 245 -12.93 0.85 11.55
N THR A 246 -11.71 0.78 11.06
CA THR A 246 -11.39 0.20 9.76
C THR A 246 -11.57 -1.31 9.83
N VAL A 247 -12.47 -1.86 9.02
CA VAL A 247 -12.67 -3.31 8.92
C VAL A 247 -11.82 -3.85 7.77
N SER A 248 -11.00 -4.84 8.10
CA SER A 248 -10.12 -5.54 7.18
C SER A 248 -10.54 -7.00 7.01
N ILE A 249 -10.52 -7.49 5.77
CA ILE A 249 -10.78 -8.88 5.44
C ILE A 249 -9.45 -9.64 5.47
N GLY A 250 -9.35 -10.68 6.30
CA GLY A 250 -8.15 -11.49 6.41
C GLY A 250 -8.40 -12.77 7.21
N HIS A 251 -7.50 -13.75 7.09
CA HIS A 251 -7.65 -15.06 7.73
C HIS A 251 -9.03 -15.67 7.47
N SER A 252 -9.44 -15.64 6.21
CA SER A 252 -10.82 -15.87 5.77
C SER A 252 -10.86 -16.92 4.67
N MET A 253 -11.94 -17.67 4.60
CA MET A 253 -12.31 -18.57 3.50
C MET A 253 -13.36 -17.97 2.55
N ALA A 254 -13.66 -16.68 2.68
CA ALA A 254 -14.69 -16.02 1.89
C ALA A 254 -14.46 -16.18 0.38
N ASN A 255 -15.51 -16.57 -0.32
CA ASN A 255 -15.56 -16.48 -1.78
C ASN A 255 -15.66 -15.01 -2.23
N THR A 256 -15.51 -14.74 -3.53
CA THR A 256 -15.58 -13.37 -4.05
C THR A 256 -16.91 -12.69 -3.74
N SER A 257 -18.05 -13.40 -3.79
CA SER A 257 -19.35 -12.79 -3.50
C SER A 257 -19.49 -12.35 -2.03
N GLU A 258 -18.98 -13.14 -1.10
CA GLU A 258 -18.92 -12.78 0.33
C GLU A 258 -17.97 -11.60 0.56
N ALA A 259 -16.80 -11.62 -0.08
CA ALA A 259 -15.82 -10.55 0.03
C ALA A 259 -16.37 -9.21 -0.53
N GLU A 260 -17.04 -9.23 -1.68
CA GLU A 260 -17.70 -8.05 -2.26
C GLU A 260 -18.85 -7.54 -1.37
N LYS A 261 -19.62 -8.44 -0.77
CA LYS A 261 -20.65 -8.06 0.22
C LYS A 261 -20.03 -7.38 1.44
N ALA A 262 -18.90 -7.87 1.94
CA ALA A 262 -18.21 -7.24 3.07
C ALA A 262 -17.76 -5.81 2.71
N VAL A 263 -17.25 -5.60 1.50
CA VAL A 263 -16.89 -4.27 0.98
C VAL A 263 -18.12 -3.36 0.87
N LEU A 264 -19.26 -3.88 0.36
CA LEU A 264 -20.52 -3.14 0.32
C LEU A 264 -21.03 -2.73 1.71
N GLN A 265 -20.74 -3.54 2.75
CA GLN A 265 -21.05 -3.21 4.14
C GLN A 265 -20.05 -2.22 4.77
N GLY A 266 -18.96 -1.90 4.07
CA GLY A 266 -17.99 -0.89 4.47
C GLY A 266 -16.61 -1.42 4.86
N ALA A 267 -16.27 -2.69 4.61
CA ALA A 267 -14.89 -3.15 4.72
C ALA A 267 -14.02 -2.44 3.66
N THR A 268 -12.88 -1.89 4.08
CA THR A 268 -12.03 -1.05 3.21
C THR A 268 -10.59 -1.52 3.13
N PHE A 269 -10.25 -2.63 3.79
CA PHE A 269 -8.89 -3.16 3.81
C PHE A 269 -8.84 -4.68 3.61
N ILE A 270 -7.73 -5.17 3.07
CA ILE A 270 -7.38 -6.58 3.00
C ILE A 270 -6.06 -6.76 3.75
N THR A 271 -6.05 -7.65 4.72
CA THR A 271 -4.87 -7.96 5.53
C THR A 271 -3.92 -8.85 4.73
N HIS A 272 -2.62 -8.51 4.72
CA HIS A 272 -1.51 -9.23 4.07
C HIS A 272 -1.88 -10.09 2.85
N LEU A 273 -2.35 -9.44 1.79
CA LEU A 273 -2.81 -10.04 0.54
C LEU A 273 -2.00 -11.28 0.13
N PHE A 274 -2.71 -12.33 -0.30
CA PHE A 274 -2.27 -13.70 -0.60
C PHE A 274 -2.06 -14.62 0.61
N ASN A 275 -1.82 -14.09 1.80
CA ASN A 275 -1.55 -14.89 3.00
C ASN A 275 -2.85 -15.22 3.75
N ALA A 276 -2.96 -16.44 4.28
CA ALA A 276 -4.11 -16.91 5.05
C ALA A 276 -5.49 -16.63 4.40
N MET A 277 -5.60 -16.80 3.08
CA MET A 277 -6.83 -16.66 2.31
C MET A 277 -6.92 -17.74 1.22
N PRO A 278 -8.06 -17.92 0.53
CA PRO A 278 -8.15 -18.90 -0.55
C PRO A 278 -7.16 -18.55 -1.66
N GLN A 279 -6.57 -19.58 -2.28
CA GLN A 279 -5.74 -19.38 -3.46
C GLN A 279 -6.58 -18.83 -4.61
N PHE A 280 -5.97 -18.02 -5.46
CA PHE A 280 -6.63 -17.47 -6.63
C PHE A 280 -7.09 -18.59 -7.56
N HIS A 281 -8.39 -18.65 -7.83
CA HIS A 281 -8.98 -19.55 -8.82
C HIS A 281 -9.81 -18.77 -9.85
N HIS A 282 -9.65 -19.08 -11.13
CA HIS A 282 -10.25 -18.31 -12.23
C HIS A 282 -11.79 -18.22 -12.21
N ARG A 283 -12.49 -19.18 -11.57
CA ARG A 283 -13.97 -19.15 -11.43
C ARG A 283 -14.46 -18.45 -10.17
N ASP A 284 -13.60 -18.38 -9.17
CA ASP A 284 -13.88 -17.75 -7.88
C ASP A 284 -12.53 -17.30 -7.31
N PRO A 285 -12.13 -16.06 -7.56
CA PRO A 285 -10.83 -15.55 -7.12
C PRO A 285 -10.78 -15.27 -5.61
N GLY A 286 -11.84 -15.57 -4.85
CA GLY A 286 -11.92 -15.34 -3.42
C GLY A 286 -11.73 -13.87 -3.05
N VAL A 287 -11.06 -13.64 -1.92
CA VAL A 287 -10.68 -12.29 -1.43
C VAL A 287 -9.72 -11.58 -2.39
N ILE A 288 -8.80 -12.30 -3.05
CA ILE A 288 -7.86 -11.72 -4.03
C ILE A 288 -8.61 -11.09 -5.22
N GLY A 289 -9.79 -11.62 -5.53
CA GLY A 289 -10.70 -11.07 -6.54
C GLY A 289 -11.04 -9.59 -6.37
N LEU A 290 -10.97 -9.08 -5.14
CA LEU A 290 -11.31 -7.69 -4.82
C LEU A 290 -10.39 -6.66 -5.51
N LEU A 291 -9.19 -7.06 -5.95
CA LEU A 291 -8.30 -6.19 -6.73
C LEU A 291 -8.87 -5.87 -8.12
N GLY A 292 -9.62 -6.83 -8.68
CA GLY A 292 -10.29 -6.74 -9.97
C GLY A 292 -11.78 -6.45 -9.87
N SER A 293 -12.28 -6.01 -8.71
CA SER A 293 -13.69 -5.70 -8.50
C SER A 293 -14.27 -4.79 -9.58
N ARG A 294 -15.56 -4.98 -9.85
CA ARG A 294 -16.32 -4.26 -10.88
C ARG A 294 -16.32 -2.75 -10.60
N LEU A 295 -16.49 -1.95 -11.65
CA LEU A 295 -16.42 -0.48 -11.59
C LEU A 295 -17.43 0.18 -10.62
N ASP A 296 -18.50 -0.53 -10.25
CA ASP A 296 -19.54 -0.09 -9.32
C ASP A 296 -19.23 -0.38 -7.84
N LEU A 297 -18.14 -1.10 -7.54
CA LEU A 297 -17.69 -1.38 -6.19
C LEU A 297 -16.40 -0.62 -5.87
N PRO A 298 -16.30 0.02 -4.68
CA PRO A 298 -15.05 0.60 -4.25
C PRO A 298 -14.02 -0.53 -4.08
N ARG A 299 -12.81 -0.33 -4.62
CA ARG A 299 -11.71 -1.27 -4.39
C ARG A 299 -11.08 -0.97 -3.03
N PRO A 300 -10.97 -1.96 -2.14
CA PRO A 300 -10.34 -1.76 -0.84
C PRO A 300 -8.82 -1.58 -0.99
N TYR A 301 -8.21 -0.91 -0.02
CA TYR A 301 -6.76 -0.97 0.14
C TYR A 301 -6.34 -2.41 0.51
N TYR A 302 -5.07 -2.75 0.30
CA TYR A 302 -4.55 -4.06 0.65
C TYR A 302 -3.12 -3.97 1.18
N GLY A 303 -2.88 -4.66 2.30
CA GLY A 303 -1.56 -4.82 2.89
C GLY A 303 -0.73 -5.78 2.06
N LEU A 304 0.51 -5.43 1.75
CA LEU A 304 1.43 -6.27 0.99
C LEU A 304 2.81 -6.35 1.64
N ILE A 305 3.26 -7.58 1.94
CA ILE A 305 4.58 -7.87 2.52
C ILE A 305 5.57 -8.11 1.38
N CYS A 306 6.46 -7.16 1.11
CA CYS A 306 7.46 -7.25 0.02
C CYS A 306 8.82 -7.77 0.51
N ASP A 307 8.84 -8.93 1.18
CA ASP A 307 10.08 -9.56 1.64
C ASP A 307 10.63 -10.63 0.69
N GLY A 308 9.90 -10.92 -0.40
CA GLY A 308 10.26 -11.92 -1.41
C GLY A 308 10.02 -13.37 -1.01
N ILE A 309 9.50 -13.62 0.20
CA ILE A 309 9.26 -14.95 0.75
C ILE A 309 7.77 -15.17 1.02
N HIS A 310 7.09 -14.23 1.69
CA HIS A 310 5.64 -14.30 1.86
C HIS A 310 4.92 -14.21 0.53
N VAL A 311 5.37 -13.26 -0.30
CA VAL A 311 4.80 -13.02 -1.62
C VAL A 311 5.92 -13.02 -2.64
N HIS A 312 5.82 -13.94 -3.61
CA HIS A 312 6.76 -14.00 -4.73
C HIS A 312 6.74 -12.66 -5.50
N PRO A 313 7.90 -12.13 -5.97
CA PRO A 313 7.98 -10.84 -6.67
C PRO A 313 6.97 -10.67 -7.83
N ASN A 314 6.73 -11.72 -8.62
CA ASN A 314 5.71 -11.67 -9.68
C ASN A 314 4.29 -11.52 -9.15
N SER A 315 3.97 -12.08 -7.98
CA SER A 315 2.65 -11.90 -7.36
C SER A 315 2.49 -10.49 -6.80
N VAL A 316 3.56 -9.91 -6.23
CA VAL A 316 3.62 -8.49 -5.86
C VAL A 316 3.32 -7.62 -7.08
N LYS A 317 3.97 -7.90 -8.21
CA LYS A 317 3.74 -7.18 -9.47
C LYS A 317 2.30 -7.33 -9.99
N ILE A 318 1.74 -8.54 -9.99
CA ILE A 318 0.36 -8.78 -10.43
C ILE A 318 -0.63 -7.98 -9.58
N ALA A 319 -0.47 -7.98 -8.26
CA ALA A 319 -1.33 -7.22 -7.36
C ALA A 319 -1.24 -5.72 -7.64
N TYR A 320 -0.01 -5.19 -7.71
CA TYR A 320 0.25 -3.80 -8.04
C TYR A 320 -0.34 -3.38 -9.39
N ASP A 321 -0.07 -4.12 -10.47
CA ASP A 321 -0.57 -3.79 -11.81
C ASP A 321 -2.12 -3.83 -11.85
N SER A 322 -2.75 -4.60 -10.97
CA SER A 322 -4.22 -4.67 -10.85
C SER A 322 -4.81 -3.47 -10.12
N HIS A 323 -4.18 -3.02 -9.02
CA HIS A 323 -4.69 -1.93 -8.20
C HIS A 323 -3.58 -1.08 -7.55
N PRO A 324 -2.88 -0.23 -8.33
CA PRO A 324 -1.70 0.52 -7.83
C PRO A 324 -2.05 1.50 -6.71
N GLU A 325 -3.22 2.16 -6.79
CA GLU A 325 -3.71 3.12 -5.79
C GLU A 325 -4.11 2.47 -4.44
N GLY A 326 -4.25 1.14 -4.40
CA GLY A 326 -4.73 0.40 -3.23
C GLY A 326 -3.62 -0.21 -2.38
N VAL A 327 -2.38 -0.21 -2.87
CA VAL A 327 -1.28 -0.90 -2.19
C VAL A 327 -0.87 -0.15 -0.92
N ILE A 328 -0.84 -0.85 0.21
CA ILE A 328 -0.21 -0.39 1.44
C ILE A 328 0.89 -1.37 1.78
N LEU A 329 2.13 -0.90 1.84
CA LEU A 329 3.22 -1.76 2.26
C LEU A 329 3.17 -1.93 3.78
N ILE A 330 3.24 -3.18 4.21
CA ILE A 330 3.28 -3.57 5.61
C ILE A 330 4.47 -4.47 5.83
N THR A 331 4.97 -4.50 7.05
CA THR A 331 6.00 -5.47 7.42
C THR A 331 5.39 -6.77 7.89
N ASP A 332 4.26 -6.72 8.61
CA ASP A 332 3.79 -7.84 9.44
C ASP A 332 4.93 -8.40 10.29
N ALA A 333 5.79 -7.49 10.77
CA ALA A 333 7.00 -7.85 11.47
C ALA A 333 6.68 -8.42 12.85
N MET A 334 7.41 -9.47 13.22
CA MET A 334 7.38 -10.01 14.57
C MET A 334 8.54 -9.50 15.41
N SER A 335 8.52 -9.86 16.71
CA SER A 335 9.49 -9.47 17.72
C SER A 335 10.97 -9.68 17.33
N ALA A 336 11.30 -10.58 16.40
CA ALA A 336 12.65 -10.73 15.87
C ALA A 336 13.18 -9.55 15.04
N MET A 337 12.31 -8.69 14.50
CA MET A 337 12.71 -7.56 13.67
C MET A 337 13.76 -6.70 14.38
N GLY A 338 14.84 -6.36 13.67
CA GLY A 338 15.91 -5.49 14.18
C GLY A 338 16.86 -6.13 15.22
N LEU A 339 16.66 -7.40 15.61
CA LEU A 339 17.62 -8.12 16.44
C LEU A 339 18.85 -8.55 15.64
N SER A 340 20.01 -8.67 16.29
CA SER A 340 21.21 -9.28 15.71
C SER A 340 20.99 -10.78 15.42
N PRO A 341 21.80 -11.42 14.56
CA PRO A 341 21.80 -12.87 14.45
C PRO A 341 22.07 -13.54 15.80
N GLY A 342 21.33 -14.59 16.13
CA GLY A 342 21.40 -15.26 17.42
C GLY A 342 20.14 -16.07 17.74
N ASN A 343 20.17 -16.77 18.87
CA ASN A 343 19.02 -17.56 19.33
C ASN A 343 18.15 -16.74 20.28
N TYR A 344 16.86 -16.74 20.03
CA TYR A 344 15.86 -15.97 20.77
C TYR A 344 14.69 -16.85 21.16
N ARG A 345 13.99 -16.44 22.20
CA ARG A 345 12.68 -17.00 22.55
C ARG A 345 11.61 -15.97 22.23
N LEU A 346 10.79 -16.25 21.21
CA LEU A 346 9.69 -15.40 20.76
C LEU A 346 8.37 -16.05 21.13
N GLY A 347 7.66 -15.45 22.09
CA GLY A 347 6.49 -16.08 22.69
C GLY A 347 6.83 -17.45 23.30
N ASN A 348 6.16 -18.50 22.83
CA ASN A 348 6.38 -19.89 23.25
C ASN A 348 7.38 -20.65 22.37
N MET A 349 7.95 -20.02 21.35
CA MET A 349 8.84 -20.66 20.38
C MET A 349 10.29 -20.23 20.60
N ASN A 350 11.22 -21.19 20.52
CA ASN A 350 12.63 -20.87 20.36
C ASN A 350 12.94 -20.74 18.88
N VAL A 351 13.67 -19.69 18.50
CA VAL A 351 14.04 -19.42 17.11
C VAL A 351 15.53 -19.10 17.02
N SER A 352 16.13 -19.51 15.91
CA SER A 352 17.45 -19.05 15.48
C SER A 352 17.27 -17.98 14.42
N LYS A 353 17.79 -16.78 14.69
CA LYS A 353 17.80 -15.67 13.74
C LYS A 353 19.16 -15.64 13.03
N GLU A 354 19.10 -15.75 11.71
CA GLU A 354 20.21 -15.49 10.80
C GLU A 354 20.10 -14.04 10.28
N VAL A 355 20.93 -13.69 9.29
CA VAL A 355 20.97 -12.32 8.72
C VAL A 355 19.67 -12.00 7.98
N ASP A 356 19.13 -12.97 7.25
CA ASP A 356 18.04 -12.84 6.27
C ASP A 356 16.81 -13.68 6.63
N ARG A 357 16.87 -14.48 7.71
CA ARG A 357 15.76 -15.33 8.13
C ARG A 357 15.74 -15.63 9.62
N VAL A 358 14.60 -16.10 10.08
CA VAL A 358 14.30 -16.62 11.41
C VAL A 358 13.75 -18.01 11.19
N VAL A 359 14.37 -19.01 11.82
CA VAL A 359 13.94 -20.41 11.74
C VAL A 359 13.60 -20.92 13.14
N VAL A 360 12.58 -21.77 13.26
CA VAL A 360 12.28 -22.43 14.54
C VAL A 360 13.45 -23.35 14.91
N GLU A 361 13.97 -23.19 16.13
CA GLU A 361 15.17 -23.89 16.60
C GLU A 361 15.02 -25.41 16.43
N GLY A 362 15.98 -26.04 15.75
CA GLY A 362 15.95 -27.48 15.48
C GLY A 362 15.11 -27.92 14.27
N THR A 363 14.62 -26.97 13.46
CA THR A 363 13.85 -27.24 12.24
C THR A 363 14.31 -26.34 11.08
N ASN A 364 13.78 -26.58 9.87
CA ASN A 364 13.92 -25.66 8.72
C ASN A 364 12.70 -24.73 8.55
N VAL A 365 11.74 -24.79 9.48
CA VAL A 365 10.49 -24.02 9.38
C VAL A 365 10.79 -22.53 9.60
N LEU A 366 10.46 -21.71 8.61
CA LEU A 366 10.60 -20.25 8.68
C LEU A 366 9.58 -19.66 9.67
N ALA A 367 10.06 -18.80 10.55
CA ALA A 367 9.29 -18.01 11.51
C ALA A 367 9.52 -16.51 11.29
N GLY A 368 9.92 -16.10 10.08
CA GLY A 368 10.28 -14.73 9.75
C GLY A 368 11.40 -14.69 8.73
N SER A 369 11.34 -13.78 7.77
CA SER A 369 12.42 -13.68 6.78
C SER A 369 12.45 -12.37 6.04
N GLN A 370 13.56 -12.12 5.36
CA GLN A 370 13.80 -11.00 4.46
C GLN A 370 14.73 -11.49 3.35
N THR A 371 14.28 -11.51 2.10
CA THR A 371 15.20 -11.76 0.97
C THR A 371 16.16 -10.58 0.83
N PRO A 372 17.48 -10.81 0.70
CA PRO A 372 18.43 -9.78 0.33
C PRO A 372 18.01 -9.14 -1.01
N VAL A 373 18.11 -7.81 -1.11
CA VAL A 373 17.89 -7.07 -2.38
C VAL A 373 18.70 -7.76 -3.48
N LEU A 374 18.03 -8.23 -4.55
CA LEU A 374 18.72 -8.87 -5.68
C LEU A 374 19.76 -7.87 -6.22
N THR A 375 21.02 -8.31 -6.32
CA THR A 375 22.24 -7.51 -6.40
C THR A 375 22.29 -6.42 -7.50
N ALA A 376 23.21 -5.47 -7.30
CA ALA A 376 23.45 -4.17 -7.94
C ALA A 376 23.39 -4.05 -9.50
N SER A 377 23.27 -5.14 -10.25
CA SER A 377 23.14 -5.10 -11.72
C SER A 377 21.77 -4.59 -12.17
N HIS A 378 20.69 -4.93 -11.46
CA HIS A 378 19.36 -4.36 -11.72
C HIS A 378 19.28 -2.90 -11.29
N HIS A 379 19.93 -2.54 -10.17
CA HIS A 379 19.92 -1.17 -9.62
C HIS A 379 20.47 -0.13 -10.62
N ARG A 380 21.46 -0.49 -11.45
CA ARG A 380 22.00 0.42 -12.48
C ARG A 380 21.02 0.59 -13.65
N ALA A 381 20.36 -0.49 -14.10
CA ALA A 381 19.35 -0.42 -15.16
C ALA A 381 18.10 0.36 -14.71
N THR A 382 17.65 0.18 -13.47
CA THR A 382 16.54 0.96 -12.89
C THR A 382 16.93 2.43 -12.71
N LYS A 383 18.17 2.74 -12.30
CA LYS A 383 18.67 4.12 -12.13
C LYS A 383 18.78 4.87 -13.46
N ASP A 384 19.19 4.18 -14.53
CA ASP A 384 19.26 4.73 -15.88
C ASP A 384 17.86 4.93 -16.49
N ALA A 385 16.94 3.98 -16.29
CA ALA A 385 15.53 4.11 -16.69
C ALA A 385 14.79 5.22 -15.92
N MET A 386 15.06 5.35 -14.61
CA MET A 386 14.52 6.43 -13.78
C MET A 386 15.03 7.80 -14.27
N ARG A 387 16.33 7.97 -14.51
CA ARG A 387 16.88 9.22 -15.08
C ARG A 387 16.29 9.55 -16.45
N GLN A 388 16.05 8.56 -17.31
CA GLN A 388 15.46 8.78 -18.64
C GLN A 388 13.99 9.24 -18.57
N GLN A 389 13.16 8.65 -17.70
CA GLN A 389 11.77 9.12 -17.51
C GLN A 389 11.70 10.58 -17.04
N TYR A 390 12.66 11.04 -16.22
CA TYR A 390 12.75 12.45 -15.80
C TYR A 390 13.14 13.39 -16.95
N THR A 391 13.93 12.91 -17.92
CA THR A 391 14.43 13.75 -19.02
C THR A 391 13.41 13.85 -20.17
N GLU A 392 12.67 12.77 -20.45
CA GLU A 392 11.70 12.73 -21.55
C GLU A 392 10.39 13.49 -21.27
N LYS A 393 9.96 13.56 -19.99
CA LYS A 393 8.77 14.35 -19.61
C LYS A 393 9.01 15.86 -19.62
N GLU A 394 10.25 16.34 -19.44
CA GLU A 394 10.58 17.77 -19.57
C GLU A 394 10.70 18.22 -21.04
N GLN A 395 11.13 17.34 -21.94
CA GLN A 395 11.27 17.68 -23.37
C GLN A 395 9.95 17.65 -24.16
N HIS A 396 8.92 16.94 -23.67
CA HIS A 396 7.64 16.87 -24.37
C HIS A 396 6.67 18.03 -24.08
N HIS A 397 7.01 18.96 -23.19
CA HIS A 397 6.18 20.14 -22.91
C HIS A 397 6.63 21.44 -23.57
N ASP A 398 7.81 21.47 -24.21
CA ASP A 398 8.26 22.60 -25.03
C ASP A 398 8.59 22.09 -26.44
N PHE A 399 7.98 22.72 -27.45
CA PHE A 399 8.06 22.45 -28.91
C PHE A 399 6.99 21.51 -29.51
N MET A 400 5.83 22.10 -29.83
CA MET A 400 5.18 21.84 -31.12
C MET A 400 4.70 23.16 -31.74
N THR A 401 5.62 23.85 -32.42
CA THR A 401 5.27 24.83 -33.45
C THR A 401 5.23 24.07 -34.77
N ILE A 402 4.04 23.79 -35.28
CA ILE A 402 3.84 23.09 -36.55
C ILE A 402 4.20 24.05 -37.69
N THR A 403 5.34 23.81 -38.36
CA THR A 403 5.61 24.35 -39.69
C THR A 403 5.35 23.27 -40.73
N SER A 404 4.32 23.47 -41.54
CA SER A 404 3.97 22.66 -42.71
C SER A 404 5.01 22.81 -43.82
N ASN A 405 5.54 21.71 -44.35
CA ASN A 405 6.18 21.69 -45.65
C ASN A 405 5.75 20.41 -46.41
N GLU A 406 4.99 20.61 -47.48
CA GLU A 406 4.52 19.59 -48.41
C GLU A 406 5.62 19.18 -49.39
N GLY A 407 5.71 17.87 -49.67
CA GLY A 407 6.50 17.28 -50.76
C GLY A 407 5.60 16.53 -51.73
N PHE A 408 5.43 17.12 -52.92
CA PHE A 408 4.66 16.65 -54.09
C PHE A 408 5.12 15.31 -54.68
N LEU A 409 4.18 14.53 -55.25
CA LEU A 409 4.30 13.79 -56.53
C LEU A 409 2.88 13.50 -57.13
N PRO A 410 2.72 13.31 -58.47
CA PRO A 410 1.61 13.86 -59.25
C PRO A 410 0.52 12.86 -59.69
N THR A 411 -0.68 13.37 -60.01
CA THR A 411 -1.77 12.66 -60.71
C THR A 411 -2.04 13.23 -62.12
N PRO A 412 -2.50 12.44 -63.10
CA PRO A 412 -3.04 12.94 -64.37
C PRO A 412 -4.59 13.10 -64.37
N PRO A 413 -5.17 13.82 -65.35
CA PRO A 413 -6.36 14.65 -65.15
C PRO A 413 -7.66 14.08 -65.74
N GLY A 414 -8.80 14.58 -65.23
CA GLY A 414 -10.08 14.51 -65.95
C GLY A 414 -11.33 14.90 -65.14
N SER A 415 -11.78 16.15 -65.32
CA SER A 415 -13.17 16.70 -65.33
C SER A 415 -14.20 16.17 -64.31
N ALA A 416 -15.00 16.96 -63.59
CA ALA A 416 -15.66 18.21 -63.96
C ALA A 416 -16.16 18.98 -62.73
N SER A 417 -16.23 20.30 -62.88
CA SER A 417 -16.74 21.30 -61.94
C SER A 417 -18.26 21.46 -62.01
N LEU A 418 -18.92 21.65 -60.85
CA LEU A 418 -20.13 22.47 -60.73
C LEU A 418 -20.08 23.24 -59.39
N SER A 419 -20.04 24.56 -59.49
CA SER A 419 -20.07 25.54 -58.40
C SER A 419 -21.51 25.97 -58.05
N PRO A 420 -21.83 26.31 -56.78
CA PRO A 420 -23.15 26.80 -56.40
C PRO A 420 -23.29 28.33 -56.55
N GLN A 421 -24.45 28.79 -57.01
CA GLN A 421 -24.84 30.21 -57.09
C GLN A 421 -25.73 30.64 -55.91
N LYS A 422 -25.39 31.82 -55.35
CA LYS A 422 -26.19 32.99 -54.94
C LYS A 422 -27.52 32.80 -54.16
N ILE A 423 -27.65 33.30 -52.91
CA ILE A 423 -27.87 34.70 -52.40
C ILE A 423 -29.35 34.99 -52.03
N MET A 424 -29.52 35.59 -50.84
CA MET A 424 -30.55 36.57 -50.35
C MET A 424 -31.75 36.17 -49.45
N THR A 425 -31.60 36.54 -48.16
CA THR A 425 -32.44 37.41 -47.28
C THR A 425 -33.97 37.22 -47.12
N SER A 426 -34.45 37.13 -45.87
CA SER A 426 -35.25 38.17 -45.13
C SER A 426 -36.00 37.62 -43.88
N GLY A 427 -36.15 38.44 -42.83
CA GLY A 427 -37.23 38.32 -41.80
C GLY A 427 -36.83 38.32 -40.30
N ILE A 428 -37.18 39.39 -39.58
CA ILE A 428 -37.22 39.60 -38.10
C ILE A 428 -38.74 39.83 -37.78
N PRO A 429 -39.39 39.45 -36.63
CA PRO A 429 -39.05 39.92 -35.27
C PRO A 429 -39.45 39.11 -34.00
N SER A 430 -38.86 39.60 -32.89
CA SER A 430 -39.06 39.53 -31.42
C SER A 430 -40.40 39.14 -30.74
N SER A 431 -40.31 38.46 -29.56
CA SER A 431 -40.99 38.73 -28.25
C SER A 431 -40.72 37.59 -27.23
N LEU A 432 -40.10 37.80 -26.04
CA LEU A 432 -40.63 38.20 -24.71
C LEU A 432 -41.36 37.11 -23.88
N ASP A 433 -40.71 36.72 -22.77
CA ASP A 433 -41.14 36.17 -21.46
C ASP A 433 -42.30 35.17 -21.30
N GLN A 434 -42.01 34.04 -20.61
CA GLN A 434 -42.74 33.53 -19.43
C GLN A 434 -42.04 32.30 -18.77
N LEU A 435 -41.81 32.38 -17.45
CA LEU A 435 -41.38 31.32 -16.50
C LEU A 435 -42.49 30.25 -16.29
N PRO A 436 -42.30 29.04 -15.67
CA PRO A 436 -41.35 28.69 -14.57
C PRO A 436 -40.69 27.27 -14.60
N GLN A 437 -39.76 27.05 -13.66
CA GLN A 437 -39.10 25.78 -13.24
C GLN A 437 -40.12 24.65 -12.88
N PRO A 438 -39.83 23.32 -13.00
CA PRO A 438 -38.81 22.62 -12.16
C PRO A 438 -38.16 21.30 -12.70
N SER A 439 -37.19 20.80 -11.91
CA SER A 439 -36.81 19.40 -11.62
C SER A 439 -36.05 18.50 -12.63
N SER A 440 -34.95 17.93 -12.10
CA SER A 440 -34.34 16.59 -12.30
C SER A 440 -33.78 16.14 -13.66
N LEU A 441 -32.52 15.64 -13.59
CA LEU A 441 -31.86 14.57 -14.36
C LEU A 441 -32.02 14.53 -15.90
N ASP A 442 -30.93 14.77 -16.63
CA ASP A 442 -30.22 13.73 -17.41
C ASP A 442 -29.06 14.29 -18.28
N LEU A 443 -27.96 13.52 -18.25
CA LEU A 443 -27.01 13.12 -19.32
C LEU A 443 -26.69 14.04 -20.52
N LEU A 444 -25.38 14.21 -20.78
CA LEU A 444 -24.66 14.21 -22.09
C LEU A 444 -23.17 14.47 -21.79
N TYR A 445 -22.27 13.49 -21.69
CA TYR A 445 -21.61 12.73 -22.77
C TYR A 445 -21.17 13.56 -23.99
N ASN A 446 -19.85 13.78 -24.09
CA ASN A 446 -19.03 13.92 -25.29
C ASN A 446 -17.64 13.37 -24.88
N GLY A 447 -17.08 12.28 -25.40
CA GLY A 447 -17.29 11.65 -26.69
C GLY A 447 -16.22 12.10 -27.68
N PHE A 448 -14.99 11.60 -27.56
CA PHE A 448 -14.05 11.49 -28.68
C PHE A 448 -13.55 10.04 -28.72
N ILE A 449 -14.07 9.31 -29.71
CA ILE A 449 -13.56 8.03 -30.19
C ILE A 449 -12.68 8.37 -31.38
N ASP A 450 -11.47 7.80 -31.43
CA ASP A 450 -10.88 7.44 -32.71
C ASP A 450 -10.50 5.96 -32.68
N SER A 451 -10.79 5.31 -33.79
CA SER A 451 -10.92 3.86 -33.95
C SER A 451 -9.83 3.35 -34.87
N THR A 452 -9.25 2.19 -34.57
CA THR A 452 -8.81 1.29 -35.65
C THR A 452 -8.98 -0.17 -35.22
N ILE A 453 -9.81 -0.86 -36.01
CA ILE A 453 -10.21 -2.26 -35.92
C ILE A 453 -9.20 -3.12 -36.67
N TRP A 454 -8.85 -4.31 -36.15
CA TRP A 454 -8.70 -5.52 -36.99
C TRP A 454 -9.46 -6.71 -36.38
N SER A 455 -10.48 -7.13 -37.14
CA SER A 455 -11.20 -8.42 -37.28
C SER A 455 -10.49 -9.69 -36.78
N SER A 456 -11.12 -10.84 -36.47
CA SER A 456 -12.51 -11.34 -36.39
C SER A 456 -12.36 -12.82 -35.94
N SER A 457 -13.25 -13.40 -35.14
CA SER A 457 -14.36 -14.20 -35.68
C SER A 457 -15.40 -14.46 -34.59
N ILE A 458 -16.61 -13.96 -34.85
CA ILE A 458 -17.85 -14.24 -34.15
C ILE A 458 -18.41 -15.55 -34.72
N VAL A 459 -18.89 -16.44 -33.84
CA VAL A 459 -20.00 -17.35 -34.18
C VAL A 459 -21.12 -17.04 -33.20
N HIS A 460 -22.24 -16.57 -33.74
CA HIS A 460 -23.52 -16.34 -33.06
C HIS A 460 -24.06 -17.64 -32.46
N SER A 461 -24.73 -17.53 -31.31
CA SER A 461 -25.86 -18.40 -30.99
C SER A 461 -26.98 -17.56 -30.40
N ASP A 462 -28.07 -17.51 -31.15
CA ASP A 462 -29.32 -16.84 -30.83
C ASP A 462 -30.01 -17.45 -29.59
N VAL A 463 -30.76 -16.57 -28.93
CA VAL A 463 -31.65 -16.83 -27.79
C VAL A 463 -32.91 -17.54 -28.26
N TYR A 464 -33.35 -18.57 -27.52
CA TYR A 464 -34.74 -18.98 -27.44
C TYR A 464 -35.08 -19.33 -25.98
N GLU A 465 -36.07 -18.63 -25.43
CA GLU A 465 -36.83 -19.02 -24.23
C GLU A 465 -37.96 -19.97 -24.65
N GLU A 466 -38.21 -21.04 -23.89
CA GLU A 466 -39.58 -21.56 -23.64
C GLU A 466 -39.63 -22.53 -22.43
N HIS A 467 -40.84 -22.65 -21.89
CA HIS A 467 -41.26 -23.08 -20.55
C HIS A 467 -41.38 -24.60 -20.27
N ASP A 468 -41.27 -24.93 -18.97
CA ASP A 468 -41.97 -25.89 -18.09
C ASP A 468 -42.06 -27.43 -18.34
N VAL A 469 -42.01 -28.17 -17.19
CA VAL A 469 -42.73 -29.41 -16.77
C VAL A 469 -42.00 -30.78 -16.71
N TYR A 470 -41.78 -31.23 -15.45
CA TYR A 470 -41.86 -32.57 -14.78
C TYR A 470 -41.22 -33.90 -15.26
N ASP A 471 -40.74 -34.63 -14.23
CA ASP A 471 -40.66 -36.08 -13.92
C ASP A 471 -39.65 -37.05 -14.59
N ASP A 472 -38.76 -37.54 -13.71
CA ASP A 472 -38.36 -38.93 -13.35
C ASP A 472 -37.92 -40.02 -14.36
N CYS A 473 -36.88 -40.73 -13.89
CA CYS A 473 -36.51 -42.16 -14.07
C CYS A 473 -35.59 -42.63 -15.24
N GLU A 474 -34.46 -43.21 -14.78
CA GLU A 474 -33.79 -44.47 -15.19
C GLU A 474 -32.90 -44.58 -16.46
N HIS A 475 -31.64 -44.98 -16.18
CA HIS A 475 -30.78 -45.96 -16.86
C HIS A 475 -30.84 -46.09 -18.40
N TYR A 476 -29.74 -45.75 -19.07
CA TYR A 476 -29.32 -46.45 -20.29
C TYR A 476 -27.80 -46.46 -20.48
N GLU A 477 -27.26 -47.66 -20.70
CA GLU A 477 -25.88 -47.94 -21.07
C GLU A 477 -25.60 -47.57 -22.55
N GLY A 478 -24.38 -47.10 -22.81
CA GLY A 478 -23.56 -47.45 -23.99
C GLY A 478 -23.94 -46.90 -25.36
N SER A 479 -23.19 -45.91 -25.86
CA SER A 479 -22.54 -46.01 -27.18
C SER A 479 -21.42 -44.98 -27.31
N GLY A 480 -20.27 -45.43 -27.80
CA GLY A 480 -19.02 -44.68 -27.78
C GLY A 480 -18.87 -43.70 -28.94
N HIS A 481 -18.26 -42.55 -28.63
CA HIS A 481 -17.50 -41.76 -29.59
C HIS A 481 -16.15 -41.37 -28.98
N SER A 482 -15.09 -41.77 -29.69
CA SER A 482 -13.69 -41.54 -29.38
C SER A 482 -13.34 -40.07 -29.58
N LEU A 483 -13.05 -39.35 -28.50
CA LEU A 483 -12.35 -38.07 -28.53
C LEU A 483 -10.85 -38.35 -28.76
N ARG A 484 -10.36 -38.05 -29.96
CA ARG A 484 -8.93 -38.01 -30.25
C ARG A 484 -8.33 -36.76 -29.58
N ILE A 485 -7.69 -36.96 -28.43
CA ILE A 485 -6.73 -35.99 -27.91
C ILE A 485 -5.45 -36.17 -28.73
N ILE A 486 -5.08 -35.16 -29.52
CA ILE A 486 -3.76 -35.06 -30.13
C ILE A 486 -2.81 -34.58 -29.02
N SER A 487 -2.16 -35.51 -28.33
CA SER A 487 -0.99 -35.21 -27.50
C SER A 487 0.22 -35.09 -28.42
N LEU A 488 0.76 -33.88 -28.57
CA LEU A 488 2.10 -33.69 -29.11
C LEU A 488 3.10 -34.07 -28.01
N SER A 489 3.48 -35.34 -27.97
CA SER A 489 4.63 -35.83 -27.21
C SER A 489 5.88 -35.69 -28.10
N VAL A 490 6.81 -34.83 -27.70
CA VAL A 490 8.18 -34.85 -28.22
C VAL A 490 8.88 -36.03 -27.55
N SER A 491 9.26 -37.01 -28.35
CA SER A 491 10.02 -38.18 -27.95
C SER A 491 11.50 -37.94 -28.22
N ASP A 492 12.32 -37.93 -27.18
CA ASP A 492 13.74 -38.28 -27.30
C ASP A 492 13.87 -39.74 -26.85
N THR A 493 14.24 -40.60 -27.79
CA THR A 493 14.58 -42.00 -27.57
C THR A 493 16.09 -42.14 -27.54
N ASP A 494 16.63 -42.67 -26.46
CA ASP A 494 17.94 -43.30 -26.47
C ASP A 494 17.77 -44.81 -26.31
N ASP A 495 18.58 -45.54 -27.09
CA ASP A 495 18.64 -46.99 -27.22
C ASP A 495 19.02 -47.69 -25.90
N ASP A 496 18.58 -48.93 -25.78
CA ASP A 496 18.81 -49.88 -24.68
C ASP A 496 17.80 -49.81 -23.52
N GLY A 497 16.59 -50.30 -23.80
CA GLY A 497 15.60 -50.62 -22.79
C GLY A 497 16.07 -51.70 -21.81
N GLU A 498 16.34 -51.32 -20.56
CA GLU A 498 16.20 -52.19 -19.39
C GLU A 498 15.65 -51.41 -18.18
N VAL A 499 14.76 -52.08 -17.45
CA VAL A 499 14.14 -51.64 -16.20
C VAL A 499 14.99 -52.14 -15.04
N TYR A 500 15.45 -51.25 -14.14
CA TYR A 500 15.82 -51.65 -12.78
C TYR A 500 15.38 -50.63 -11.73
N ASP A 501 14.78 -51.20 -10.69
CA ASP A 501 14.38 -50.57 -9.44
C ASP A 501 15.52 -50.81 -8.43
N ARG A 502 16.14 -49.75 -7.88
CA ARG A 502 16.96 -49.87 -6.66
C ARG A 502 17.27 -48.53 -5.99
N ALA A 503 16.76 -48.40 -4.76
CA ALA A 503 17.32 -47.54 -3.74
C ALA A 503 18.76 -48.00 -3.37
N LEU A 504 19.68 -47.06 -3.13
CA LEU A 504 20.61 -47.01 -1.98
C LEU A 504 21.71 -45.94 -2.14
N SER A 505 21.75 -45.05 -1.15
CA SER A 505 22.91 -44.59 -0.37
C SER A 505 24.32 -44.44 -0.99
N SER A 506 24.85 -43.22 -0.78
CA SER A 506 26.18 -42.87 -0.25
C SER A 506 27.48 -43.16 -1.02
N SER A 507 28.36 -42.15 -0.88
CA SER A 507 29.84 -42.17 -0.87
C SER A 507 30.59 -41.84 -2.18
N GLY A 508 31.33 -40.73 -2.15
CA GLY A 508 32.80 -40.77 -2.16
C GLY A 508 33.54 -40.54 -3.48
N ASP A 509 34.06 -39.31 -3.60
CA ASP A 509 35.43 -38.94 -4.02
C ASP A 509 35.92 -38.93 -5.49
N THR A 510 36.26 -37.68 -5.90
CA THR A 510 37.43 -37.16 -6.66
C THR A 510 37.84 -37.71 -8.04
N THR A 511 37.96 -36.83 -9.05
CA THR A 511 39.22 -36.30 -9.67
C THR A 511 39.02 -35.75 -11.10
N GLY A 512 39.75 -34.66 -11.44
CA GLY A 512 40.14 -34.22 -12.81
C GLY A 512 39.17 -33.30 -13.56
N GLU A 513 39.38 -31.99 -13.63
CA GLU A 513 40.22 -31.21 -14.58
C GLU A 513 39.44 -30.68 -15.81
N ASP A 514 39.23 -29.35 -15.77
CA ASP A 514 39.13 -28.31 -16.81
C ASP A 514 38.56 -28.61 -18.20
N GLU A 515 37.51 -27.86 -18.59
CA GLU A 515 37.54 -27.06 -19.82
C GLU A 515 36.49 -25.93 -19.87
N ASP A 516 36.93 -24.83 -20.45
CA ASP A 516 36.37 -23.48 -20.49
C ASP A 516 35.20 -23.37 -21.49
N SER A 517 33.99 -23.03 -21.02
CA SER A 517 32.95 -22.51 -21.91
C SER A 517 31.99 -21.53 -21.21
N THR A 518 31.95 -20.33 -21.77
CA THR A 518 31.10 -19.21 -21.41
C THR A 518 29.63 -19.57 -21.62
N SER A 519 28.96 -19.99 -20.55
CA SER A 519 27.51 -20.20 -20.52
C SER A 519 26.87 -19.15 -19.61
N LEU A 520 25.89 -18.43 -20.16
CA LEU A 520 24.97 -17.57 -19.44
C LEU A 520 24.36 -18.37 -18.27
N GLN A 521 24.86 -18.15 -17.05
CA GLN A 521 24.23 -18.68 -15.85
C GLN A 521 22.83 -18.06 -15.75
N ARG A 522 21.81 -18.86 -16.12
CA ARG A 522 20.48 -18.69 -15.54
C ARG A 522 20.66 -18.83 -14.04
N ILE A 523 20.68 -17.72 -13.34
CA ILE A 523 20.59 -17.70 -11.88
C ILE A 523 19.17 -18.11 -11.55
N SER A 524 18.94 -19.42 -11.43
CA SER A 524 17.79 -19.94 -10.71
C SER A 524 18.04 -19.63 -9.23
N SER A 525 17.41 -18.58 -8.71
CA SER A 525 17.27 -18.41 -7.28
C SER A 525 16.59 -19.67 -6.72
N PRO A 526 17.16 -20.38 -5.75
CA PRO A 526 16.44 -21.47 -5.11
C PRO A 526 15.33 -20.85 -4.27
N VAL A 527 14.11 -20.80 -4.82
CA VAL A 527 12.90 -20.60 -4.02
C VAL A 527 12.72 -21.88 -3.22
N LEU A 528 13.13 -21.85 -1.94
CA LEU A 528 12.91 -22.94 -1.00
C LEU A 528 11.40 -23.04 -0.72
N THR A 529 10.71 -23.89 -1.46
CA THR A 529 9.35 -24.33 -1.13
C THR A 529 9.45 -25.49 -0.13
N ASP A 530 9.44 -25.22 1.16
CA ASP A 530 9.23 -26.27 2.15
C ASP A 530 7.73 -26.61 2.17
N VAL A 531 7.38 -27.68 1.46
CA VAL A 531 6.04 -28.26 1.43
C VAL A 531 5.96 -29.26 2.58
N ASN A 532 5.12 -29.01 3.59
CA ASN A 532 4.79 -30.06 4.54
C ASN A 532 3.94 -31.14 3.83
N ASN A 533 4.06 -32.40 4.27
CA ASN A 533 3.40 -33.58 3.68
C ASN A 533 1.86 -33.52 3.59
N ASP A 534 1.23 -32.49 4.14
CA ASP A 534 -0.23 -32.27 4.13
C ASP A 534 -0.71 -31.31 3.03
N GLY A 535 0.17 -30.82 2.15
CA GLY A 535 -0.21 -29.90 1.06
C GLY A 535 -0.49 -28.46 1.51
N ASP A 536 -0.42 -28.17 2.80
CA ASP A 536 -0.35 -26.81 3.33
C ASP A 536 1.08 -26.28 3.17
N LEU A 537 1.26 -25.30 2.28
CA LEU A 537 2.40 -24.41 2.36
C LEU A 537 2.29 -23.69 3.71
N CYS A 538 3.12 -24.08 4.67
CA CYS A 538 3.33 -23.30 5.87
C CYS A 538 4.14 -22.06 5.46
N CYS A 539 3.48 -21.05 4.89
CA CYS A 539 4.13 -19.74 4.73
C CYS A 539 4.57 -19.29 6.14
N PRO A 540 5.80 -18.74 6.28
CA PRO A 540 6.15 -18.05 7.52
C PRO A 540 5.03 -17.07 7.84
N SER A 541 4.50 -17.15 9.05
CA SER A 541 3.27 -16.44 9.41
C SER A 541 3.52 -14.99 9.84
N SER A 542 4.74 -14.48 9.67
CA SER A 542 5.17 -13.12 10.01
C SER A 542 6.54 -12.85 9.35
N SER A 543 6.94 -11.57 9.22
CA SER A 543 8.23 -11.17 8.64
C SER A 543 9.22 -10.62 9.67
N VAL A 544 10.44 -10.30 9.22
CA VAL A 544 11.40 -9.44 9.94
C VAL A 544 11.86 -8.25 9.10
N ILE A 545 11.25 -8.04 7.92
CA ILE A 545 11.56 -6.93 7.04
C ILE A 545 11.22 -5.58 7.70
N THR A 546 11.96 -4.54 7.33
CA THR A 546 11.69 -3.16 7.74
C THR A 546 10.94 -2.42 6.64
N LEU A 547 10.15 -1.41 6.97
CA LEU A 547 9.29 -0.75 5.99
C LEU A 547 10.08 -0.07 4.85
N ASP A 548 11.24 0.52 5.15
CA ASP A 548 12.15 1.07 4.13
C ASP A 548 12.71 -0.02 3.19
N ALA A 549 12.98 -1.22 3.71
CA ALA A 549 13.40 -2.35 2.90
C ALA A 549 12.25 -2.91 2.06
N CYS A 550 11.05 -2.98 2.63
CA CYS A 550 9.82 -3.35 1.93
C CYS A 550 9.57 -2.42 0.74
N MET A 551 9.73 -1.11 0.91
CA MET A 551 9.63 -0.11 -0.15
C MET A 551 10.69 -0.31 -1.26
N ARG A 552 11.97 -0.53 -0.91
CA ARG A 552 13.02 -0.78 -1.90
C ARG A 552 12.76 -2.05 -2.71
N ASN A 553 12.32 -3.12 -2.03
CA ASN A 553 11.95 -4.38 -2.68
C ASN A 553 10.72 -4.19 -3.59
N PHE A 554 9.71 -3.45 -3.14
CA PHE A 554 8.52 -3.15 -3.92
C PHE A 554 8.85 -2.45 -5.24
N ILE A 555 9.71 -1.43 -5.22
CA ILE A 555 10.22 -0.76 -6.42
C ILE A 555 10.93 -1.77 -7.34
N GLN A 556 11.78 -2.62 -6.77
CA GLN A 556 12.51 -3.62 -7.54
C GLN A 556 11.58 -4.67 -8.17
N PHE A 557 10.54 -5.12 -7.46
CA PHE A 557 9.64 -6.18 -7.91
C PHE A 557 8.63 -5.69 -8.95
N THR A 558 8.17 -4.45 -8.84
CA THR A 558 7.08 -3.90 -9.66
C THR A 558 7.56 -3.00 -10.79
N SER A 559 8.72 -2.37 -10.63
CA SER A 559 9.17 -1.22 -11.43
C SER A 559 8.23 0.00 -11.34
N CYS A 560 7.50 0.15 -10.23
CA CYS A 560 6.70 1.35 -9.96
C CYS A 560 7.58 2.60 -9.85
N SER A 561 6.94 3.77 -9.96
CA SER A 561 7.62 5.04 -9.72
C SER A 561 7.97 5.20 -8.23
N LEU A 562 8.98 6.03 -7.97
CA LEU A 562 9.35 6.37 -6.60
C LEU A 562 8.23 7.06 -5.83
N VAL A 563 7.37 7.84 -6.51
CA VAL A 563 6.21 8.49 -5.90
C VAL A 563 5.22 7.43 -5.41
N GLU A 564 4.82 6.49 -6.26
CA GLU A 564 3.87 5.42 -5.92
C GLU A 564 4.40 4.57 -4.74
N ALA A 565 5.69 4.24 -4.75
CA ALA A 565 6.31 3.50 -3.65
C ALA A 565 6.31 4.27 -2.32
N LEU A 566 6.54 5.58 -2.35
CA LEU A 566 6.48 6.42 -1.15
C LEU A 566 5.05 6.60 -0.67
N GLU A 567 4.08 6.77 -1.57
CA GLU A 567 2.65 6.89 -1.23
C GLU A 567 2.13 5.61 -0.56
N ALA A 568 2.60 4.43 -1.00
CA ALA A 568 2.28 3.14 -0.41
C ALA A 568 2.74 2.97 1.05
N VAL A 569 3.73 3.75 1.50
CA VAL A 569 4.20 3.79 2.92
C VAL A 569 3.83 5.09 3.64
N THR A 570 3.13 6.02 3.00
CA THR A 570 2.77 7.34 3.59
C THR A 570 1.31 7.70 3.38
N LEU A 571 0.94 8.10 2.16
CA LEU A 571 -0.39 8.62 1.83
C LEU A 571 -1.47 7.54 1.93
N HIS A 572 -1.26 6.37 1.34
CA HIS A 572 -2.26 5.31 1.31
C HIS A 572 -2.66 4.84 2.72
N PRO A 573 -1.71 4.49 3.63
CA PRO A 573 -2.08 4.18 5.01
C PRO A 573 -2.68 5.36 5.78
N ALA A 574 -2.29 6.61 5.47
CA ALA A 574 -2.93 7.78 6.06
C ALA A 574 -4.39 7.94 5.64
N VAL A 575 -4.70 7.69 4.36
CA VAL A 575 -6.08 7.74 3.83
C VAL A 575 -6.91 6.59 4.40
N LEU A 576 -6.35 5.38 4.47
CA LEU A 576 -7.02 4.22 5.08
C LEU A 576 -7.48 4.51 6.52
N LEU A 577 -6.64 5.20 7.29
CA LEU A 577 -6.90 5.54 8.69
C LEU A 577 -7.67 6.87 8.86
N GLY A 578 -7.96 7.61 7.79
CA GLY A 578 -8.63 8.91 7.84
C GLY A 578 -7.79 10.02 8.49
N ILE A 579 -6.46 9.93 8.44
CA ILE A 579 -5.52 10.87 9.06
C ILE A 579 -4.66 11.66 8.06
N GLN A 580 -4.99 11.61 6.76
CA GLN A 580 -4.28 12.28 5.66
C GLN A 580 -4.25 13.81 5.76
N GLU A 581 -5.09 14.40 6.60
CA GLU A 581 -5.03 15.84 6.90
C GLU A 581 -3.84 16.22 7.78
N ARG A 582 -3.33 15.27 8.56
CA ARG A 582 -2.24 15.49 9.53
C ARG A 582 -0.98 14.67 9.27
N LYS A 583 -1.08 13.48 8.67
CA LYS A 583 0.05 12.57 8.41
C LYS A 583 0.04 12.05 6.97
N GLY A 584 1.17 11.52 6.50
CA GLY A 584 1.30 10.96 5.15
C GLY A 584 1.45 11.98 4.02
N VAL A 585 1.56 13.28 4.35
CA VAL A 585 1.65 14.39 3.39
C VAL A 585 2.60 15.49 3.88
N ILE A 586 3.23 16.23 2.95
CA ILE A 586 4.00 17.44 3.26
C ILE A 586 3.17 18.67 2.85
N LYS A 587 2.24 19.09 3.71
CA LYS A 587 1.38 20.26 3.48
C LYS A 587 1.22 21.13 4.74
N PRO A 588 0.94 22.43 4.61
CA PRO A 588 0.71 23.29 5.77
C PRO A 588 -0.37 22.72 6.71
N GLY A 589 -0.09 22.70 8.02
CA GLY A 589 -0.96 22.15 9.06
C GLY A 589 -0.71 20.67 9.39
N ALA A 590 -0.04 19.93 8.51
CA ALA A 590 0.35 18.54 8.78
C ALA A 590 1.47 18.47 9.84
N ASP A 591 1.56 17.33 10.51
CA ASP A 591 2.65 17.00 11.42
C ASP A 591 3.97 17.03 10.65
N ALA A 592 4.99 17.65 11.24
CA ALA A 592 6.34 17.66 10.68
C ALA A 592 7.08 16.35 11.01
N ASP A 593 6.47 15.24 10.61
CA ASP A 593 7.04 13.91 10.60
C ASP A 593 7.67 13.68 9.22
N LEU A 594 9.00 13.70 9.14
CA LEU A 594 9.74 13.72 7.87
C LEU A 594 10.83 12.65 7.86
N VAL A 595 11.05 12.05 6.70
CA VAL A 595 12.14 11.08 6.48
C VAL A 595 13.01 11.58 5.34
N PHE A 596 14.33 11.62 5.59
CA PHE A 596 15.33 12.03 4.63
C PHE A 596 16.04 10.80 4.10
N LEU A 597 15.96 10.60 2.79
CA LEU A 597 16.44 9.42 2.08
C LEU A 597 17.63 9.80 1.19
N SER A 598 18.64 8.94 1.18
CA SER A 598 19.69 8.99 0.17
C SER A 598 19.16 8.59 -1.21
N ASP A 599 19.98 8.76 -2.25
CA ASP A 599 19.63 8.33 -3.61
C ASP A 599 19.29 6.84 -3.72
N ASP A 600 19.94 5.99 -2.92
CA ASP A 600 19.65 4.55 -2.85
C ASP A 600 18.53 4.22 -1.83
N LEU A 601 17.75 5.23 -1.44
CA LEU A 601 16.55 5.12 -0.58
C LEU A 601 16.80 4.55 0.82
N HIS A 602 17.98 4.82 1.39
CA HIS A 602 18.28 4.54 2.78
C HIS A 602 18.01 5.76 3.66
N VAL A 603 17.44 5.51 4.84
CA VAL A 603 17.15 6.54 5.84
C VAL A 603 18.45 7.15 6.34
N LYS A 604 18.51 8.49 6.33
CA LYS A 604 19.65 9.28 6.81
C LYS A 604 19.29 10.16 8.00
N ARG A 605 18.12 10.80 7.96
CA ARG A 605 17.62 11.67 9.02
C ARG A 605 16.12 11.47 9.16
N VAL A 606 15.61 11.63 10.37
CA VAL A 606 14.18 11.54 10.67
C VAL A 606 13.80 12.68 11.60
N PHE A 607 12.67 13.30 11.29
CA PHE A 607 12.03 14.29 12.14
C PHE A 607 10.71 13.70 12.66
N VAL A 608 10.43 13.92 13.93
CA VAL A 608 9.16 13.59 14.57
C VAL A 608 8.67 14.83 15.30
N ALA A 609 7.43 15.24 15.04
CA ALA A 609 6.86 16.45 15.61
C ALA A 609 7.80 17.67 15.42
N GLY A 610 8.43 17.78 14.26
CA GLY A 610 9.30 18.90 13.89
C GLY A 610 10.69 18.92 14.51
N GLU A 611 11.06 17.91 15.29
CA GLU A 611 12.38 17.77 15.89
C GLU A 611 13.18 16.65 15.22
N GLU A 612 14.45 16.92 14.94
CA GLU A 612 15.37 15.93 14.41
C GLU A 612 15.75 14.90 15.47
N VAL A 613 15.71 13.62 15.11
CA VAL A 613 16.08 12.52 16.00
C VAL A 613 17.51 12.09 15.77
N ASP A 614 18.31 12.01 16.84
CA ASP A 614 19.64 11.40 16.79
C ASP A 614 19.52 9.87 16.67
N LEU A 615 19.53 9.38 15.42
CA LEU A 615 19.44 7.96 15.10
C LEU A 615 20.61 7.14 15.67
N THR A 616 21.76 7.75 15.95
CA THR A 616 22.93 7.05 16.51
C THR A 616 22.78 6.75 18.00
N SER A 617 21.98 7.55 18.70
CA SER A 617 21.66 7.34 20.12
C SER A 617 20.69 6.19 20.39
N ILE A 618 19.99 5.72 19.36
CA ILE A 618 18.96 4.69 19.49
C ILE A 618 19.64 3.33 19.61
N ASN A 619 19.71 2.78 20.83
CA ASN A 619 20.12 1.40 21.07
C ASN A 619 18.88 0.53 21.20
N VAL A 620 18.70 -0.44 20.28
CA VAL A 620 17.57 -1.38 20.26
C VAL A 620 18.04 -2.81 20.45
#